data_AF-A0A1I2EGX1-F1
#
_entry.id   AF-A0A1I2EGX1-F1
#
_cell.length_a   1.000
_cell.length_b   1.000
_cell.length_c   1.000
_cell.angle_alpha   90.00
_cell.angle_beta   90.00
_cell.angle_gamma   90.00
#
_symmetry.space_group_name_H-M   'P 1'
#
loop_
_entity.id
_entity.type
_entity.pdbx_description
1 polymer ?
#
loop_
_entity_poly.entity_id
_entity_poly.type
_entity_poly.pdbx_seq_one_letter_code
_entity_poly.pdbx_strand_id
1 'polypeptide(L)' 'MFDRQQKLEISPEQFAIIEEALHTQSKILNVQASAGGSNARRRLNEVKGVLAFMAAQKPAANDNESRAVFGWFGKTRVSG' A
#
# COMPACT_ATOMS: atom_id res chain seq x y z
N MET A 1 31.19 -4.40 -5.32
CA MET A 1 30.58 -4.43 -6.67
C MET A 1 29.30 -3.61 -6.57
N PHE A 2 29.14 -2.58 -7.40
CA PHE A 2 27.90 -1.78 -7.40
C PHE A 2 26.79 -2.67 -7.99
N ASP A 3 25.93 -3.20 -7.12
CA ASP A 3 24.73 -3.92 -7.52
C ASP A 3 23.84 -2.94 -8.29
N ARG A 4 23.95 -2.99 -9.62
CA ARG A 4 22.99 -2.37 -10.52
C ARG A 4 21.67 -3.10 -10.31
N GLN A 5 20.84 -2.58 -9.40
CA GLN A 5 19.44 -2.97 -9.32
C GLN A 5 18.83 -2.68 -10.69
N GLN A 6 18.66 -3.73 -11.49
CA GLN A 6 18.00 -3.63 -12.78
C GLN A 6 16.57 -3.16 -12.50
N LYS A 7 16.24 -1.98 -13.01
CA LYS A 7 14.89 -1.45 -12.95
C LYS A 7 14.01 -2.39 -13.77
N LEU A 8 13.23 -3.22 -13.08
CA LEU A 8 12.25 -4.09 -13.71
C LEU A 8 11.21 -3.19 -14.39
N GLU A 9 11.20 -3.19 -15.71
CA GLU A 9 10.16 -2.52 -16.49
C GLU A 9 8.91 -3.42 -16.49
N ILE A 10 7.99 -3.12 -15.59
CA ILE A 10 6.71 -3.82 -15.45
C ILE A 10 5.63 -2.92 -16.04
N SER A 11 4.85 -3.44 -16.99
CA SER A 11 3.70 -2.72 -17.54
C SER A 11 2.61 -2.50 -16.47
N PRO A 12 1.78 -1.45 -16.58
CA PRO A 12 0.68 -1.23 -15.63
C PRO A 12 -0.25 -2.44 -15.46
N GLU A 13 -0.50 -3.19 -16.52
CA GLU A 13 -1.33 -4.40 -16.51
C GLU A 13 -0.66 -5.52 -15.72
N GLN A 14 0.63 -5.75 -15.94
CA GLN A 14 1.41 -6.71 -15.15
C GLN A 14 1.48 -6.29 -13.69
N PHE A 15 1.58 -4.99 -13.42
CA PHE A 15 1.60 -4.46 -12.06
C PHE A 15 0.29 -4.76 -11.32
N ALA A 16 -0.86 -4.55 -11.99
CA ALA A 16 -2.18 -4.89 -11.45
C ALA A 16 -2.33 -6.40 -11.16
N ILE A 17 -1.86 -7.26 -12.06
CA ILE A 17 -1.88 -8.73 -11.87
C ILE A 17 -1.05 -9.13 -10.63
N ILE A 18 0.14 -8.55 -10.48
CA ILE A 18 1.02 -8.81 -9.34
C ILE A 18 0.35 -8.32 -8.03
N GLU A 19 -0.24 -7.13 -8.04
CA GLU A 19 -0.94 -6.55 -6.89
C GLU A 19 -2.12 -7.45 -6.46
N GLU A 20 -2.93 -7.92 -7.41
CA GLU A 20 -4.06 -8.82 -7.14
C GLU A 20 -3.59 -10.18 -6.56
N ALA A 21 -2.53 -10.74 -7.12
CA ALA A 21 -1.95 -11.99 -6.63
C ALA A 21 -1.43 -11.85 -5.18
N LEU A 22 -0.76 -10.74 -4.87
CA LEU A 22 -0.28 -10.45 -3.52
C LEU A 22 -1.42 -10.20 -2.52
N HIS A 23 -2.51 -9.54 -2.94
CA HIS A 23 -3.71 -9.43 -2.12
C HIS A 23 -4.32 -10.79 -1.80
N THR A 24 -4.38 -11.69 -2.78
CA THR A 24 -4.86 -13.06 -2.57
C THR A 24 -3.96 -13.83 -1.61
N GLN A 25 -2.63 -13.73 -1.77
CA GLN A 25 -1.67 -14.35 -0.87
C GLN A 25 -1.78 -13.81 0.56
N SER A 26 -1.99 -12.50 0.71
CA SER A 26 -2.23 -11.86 2.01
C SER A 26 -3.47 -12.44 2.71
N LYS A 27 -4.58 -12.69 1.99
CA LYS A 27 -5.78 -13.31 2.57
C LYS A 27 -5.50 -14.73 3.08
N ILE A 28 -4.79 -15.55 2.31
CA ILE A 28 -4.42 -16.92 2.71
C ILE A 28 -3.52 -16.90 3.94
N LEU A 29 -2.46 -16.06 3.91
CA LEU A 29 -1.53 -15.93 5.03
C LEU A 29 -2.22 -15.38 6.28
N ASN A 30 -3.21 -14.52 6.14
CA ASN A 30 -4.01 -14.03 7.26
C ASN A 30 -4.80 -15.16 7.92
N VAL A 31 -5.47 -16.02 7.15
CA VAL A 31 -6.16 -17.20 7.70
C VAL A 31 -5.19 -18.12 8.44
N GLN A 32 -4.01 -18.38 7.87
CA GLN A 32 -2.98 -19.22 8.50
C GLN A 32 -2.38 -18.58 9.76
N ALA A 33 -2.17 -17.27 9.75
CA ALA A 33 -1.66 -16.53 10.91
C ALA A 33 -2.68 -16.50 12.05
N SER A 34 -3.98 -16.34 11.73
CA SER A 34 -5.08 -16.43 12.68
C SER A 34 -5.19 -17.82 13.33
N ALA A 35 -4.81 -18.88 12.62
CA ALA A 35 -4.71 -20.23 13.16
C ALA A 35 -3.45 -20.46 14.04
N GLY A 36 -2.67 -19.40 14.34
CA GLY A 36 -1.46 -19.48 15.18
C GLY A 36 -0.16 -19.73 14.42
N GLY A 37 -0.19 -19.72 13.07
CA GLY A 37 1.01 -19.90 12.25
C GLY A 37 1.98 -18.72 12.34
N SER A 38 3.00 -18.81 13.21
CA SER A 38 4.01 -17.75 13.40
C SER A 38 4.78 -17.41 12.11
N ASN A 39 5.13 -18.41 11.31
CA ASN A 39 5.75 -18.22 10.00
C ASN A 39 4.82 -17.54 8.99
N ALA A 40 3.53 -17.89 9.00
CA ALA A 40 2.53 -17.25 8.14
C ALA A 40 2.35 -15.78 8.53
N ARG A 41 2.37 -15.46 9.83
CA ARG A 41 2.29 -14.08 10.32
C ARG A 41 3.49 -13.23 9.91
N ARG A 42 4.71 -13.78 9.96
CA ARG A 42 5.90 -13.09 9.43
C ARG A 42 5.74 -12.80 7.93
N ARG A 43 5.31 -13.79 7.14
CA ARG A 43 5.17 -13.66 5.68
C ARG A 43 4.05 -12.72 5.30
N LEU A 44 2.97 -12.70 6.09
CA LEU A 44 1.92 -11.71 5.94
C LEU A 44 2.46 -10.28 6.08
N ASN A 45 3.36 -10.03 7.02
CA ASN A 45 3.98 -8.71 7.20
C ASN A 45 4.91 -8.35 6.04
N GLU A 46 5.70 -9.32 5.54
CA GLU A 46 6.53 -9.13 4.34
C GLU A 46 5.65 -8.75 3.12
N VAL A 47 4.58 -9.49 2.87
CA VAL A 47 3.63 -9.23 1.77
C VAL A 47 2.94 -7.86 1.92
N LYS A 48 2.54 -7.48 3.14
CA LYS A 48 1.98 -6.15 3.40
C LYS A 48 2.98 -5.03 3.09
N GLY A 49 4.26 -5.23 3.40
CA GLY A 49 5.33 -4.30 3.05
C GLY A 49 5.47 -4.14 1.54
N VAL A 50 5.45 -5.24 0.79
CA VAL A 50 5.50 -5.21 -0.69
C VAL A 50 4.28 -4.51 -1.28
N LEU A 51 3.07 -4.80 -0.79
CA LEU A 51 1.84 -4.12 -1.24
C LEU A 51 1.90 -2.61 -0.99
N ALA A 52 2.42 -2.16 0.17
CA ALA A 52 2.61 -0.74 0.45
C ALA A 52 3.62 -0.09 -0.50
N PHE A 53 4.73 -0.77 -0.79
CA PHE A 53 5.72 -0.31 -1.75
C PHE A 53 5.17 -0.23 -3.18
N MET A 54 4.30 -1.16 -3.56
CA MET A 54 3.61 -1.13 -4.85
C MET A 54 2.61 0.03 -4.92
N ALA A 55 1.79 0.24 -3.88
CA ALA A 55 0.85 1.36 -3.83
C ALA A 55 1.56 2.71 -3.98
N ALA A 56 2.76 2.87 -3.42
CA ALA A 56 3.56 4.08 -3.55
C ALA A 56 4.17 4.30 -4.95
N GLN A 57 4.34 3.23 -5.73
CA GLN A 57 4.89 3.29 -7.10
C GLN A 57 3.82 3.39 -8.18
N LYS A 58 2.56 3.12 -7.84
CA LYS A 58 1.46 3.29 -8.77
C LYS A 58 1.47 4.76 -9.23
N PRO A 59 1.65 5.04 -10.54
CA PRO A 59 1.56 6.41 -11.01
C PRO A 59 0.16 6.89 -10.62
N ALA A 60 0.10 7.95 -9.81
CA ALA A 60 -1.15 8.61 -9.53
C ALA A 60 -1.81 8.87 -10.89
N ALA A 61 -2.97 8.27 -11.12
CA ALA A 61 -3.88 8.84 -12.09
C ALA A 61 -3.94 10.33 -11.73
N ASN A 62 -3.70 11.20 -12.70
CA ASN A 62 -3.75 12.65 -12.48
C ASN A 62 -5.18 13.02 -12.11
N ASP A 63 -5.56 12.77 -10.87
CA ASP A 63 -6.70 13.34 -10.22
C ASP A 63 -6.27 14.76 -9.88
N ASN A 64 -6.40 15.60 -10.90
CA ASN A 64 -6.53 17.02 -10.75
C ASN A 64 -7.86 17.28 -10.02
N GLU A 65 -7.98 16.82 -8.77
CA GLU A 65 -9.03 17.22 -7.85
C GLU A 65 -8.41 18.09 -6.77
N SER A 66 -8.42 19.37 -7.11
CA SER A 66 -8.47 20.47 -6.17
C SER A 66 -9.31 20.17 -4.92
N ARG A 67 -8.69 20.47 -3.76
CA ARG A 67 -9.29 20.88 -2.47
C ARG A 67 -10.04 19.81 -1.66
N ALA A 68 -9.43 19.46 -0.53
CA ALA A 68 -10.14 19.51 0.75
C ALA A 68 -9.17 19.86 1.88
N VAL A 69 -9.25 21.13 2.28
CA VAL A 69 -8.63 21.69 3.48
C VAL A 69 -9.26 20.99 4.69
N PHE A 70 -8.53 20.07 5.33
CA PHE A 70 -8.85 19.64 6.69
C PHE A 70 -8.31 20.67 7.69
N GLY A 71 -8.95 21.84 7.67
CA GLY A 71 -8.81 22.87 8.69
C GLY A 71 -9.44 22.36 9.97
N TRP A 72 -8.60 21.96 10.92
CA TRP A 72 -8.98 21.69 12.29
C TRP A 72 -9.82 22.83 12.86
N PHE A 73 -10.98 22.45 13.37
CA PHE A 73 -11.88 23.25 14.17
C PHE A 73 -11.13 24.04 15.26
N GLY A 74 -11.13 25.36 15.14
CA GLY A 74 -10.78 26.30 16.21
C GLY A 74 -11.83 27.39 16.26
N LYS A 75 -12.88 27.18 17.07
CA LYS A 75 -14.02 28.09 17.26
C LYS A 75 -13.53 29.45 17.77
N THR A 76 -13.79 30.52 17.04
CA THR A 76 -13.81 31.90 17.57
C THR A 76 -15.18 32.19 18.16
N ARG A 77 -15.22 32.49 19.46
CA ARG A 77 -16.33 33.19 20.13
C ARG A 77 -15.72 34.00 21.28
N VAL A 78 -15.70 35.33 21.17
CA VAL A 78 -16.63 36.21 21.89
C VAL A 78 -16.37 37.65 21.43
N SER A 79 -17.43 38.35 21.06
CA SER A 79 -17.48 39.80 20.86
C SER A 79 -18.72 40.24 21.65
N GLY A 80 -18.56 41.25 22.50
CA GLY A 80 -19.62 41.79 23.36
C GLY A 80 -19.30 41.66 24.83
#